data_AF-A0A7Z0J491-F1
#
_entry.id   AF-A0A7Z0J491-F1
#
_cell.length_a   1.000
_cell.length_b   1.000
_cell.length_c   1.000
_cell.angle_alpha   90.00
_cell.angle_beta   90.00
_cell.angle_gamma   90.00
#
_symmetry.space_group_name_H-M   'P 1'
#
loop_
_entity.id
_entity.type
_entity.pdbx_description
1 polymer ?
#
loop_
_entity_poly.entity_id
_entity_poly.type
_entity_poly.pdbx_seq_one_letter_code
_entity_poly.pdbx_strand_id
1 'polypeptide(L)' 'MYVETIFSETIEGVDYLYWYSVQGEDGIELHESSHWLDAKHTEFWESCIDSAFAPVDLTEQLTMMPTRVLDSMRPLT' A
#
# COMPACT_ATOMS: atom_id res chain seq x y z
N MET A 1 -12.45 -2.97 1.23
CA MET A 1 -11.64 -3.65 0.20
C MET A 1 -12.15 -3.35 -1.21
N TYR A 2 -11.42 -2.56 -1.98
CA TYR A 2 -11.69 -2.23 -3.37
C TYR A 2 -10.61 -2.75 -4.32
N VAL A 3 -9.34 -2.64 -3.94
CA VAL A 3 -8.18 -3.08 -4.73
C VAL A 3 -7.13 -3.62 -3.78
N GLU A 4 -6.50 -4.74 -4.13
CA GLU A 4 -5.25 -5.18 -3.53
C GLU A 4 -4.25 -5.47 -4.65
N THR A 5 -3.03 -4.97 -4.50
CA THR A 5 -1.94 -5.28 -5.40
C THR A 5 -0.72 -5.72 -4.60
N ILE A 6 -0.14 -6.83 -5.01
CA ILE A 6 1.12 -7.35 -4.51
C ILE A 6 2.19 -7.05 -5.55
N PHE A 7 3.31 -6.50 -5.09
CA PHE A 7 4.53 -6.33 -5.87
C PHE A 7 5.66 -7.08 -5.18
N SER A 8 6.67 -7.47 -5.95
CA SER A 8 7.88 -8.04 -5.39
C SER A 8 9.10 -7.59 -6.17
N GLU A 9 10.22 -7.46 -5.49
CA GLU A 9 11.52 -7.28 -6.12
C GLU A 9 12.62 -7.98 -5.32
N THR A 10 13.74 -8.27 -5.99
CA THR A 10 14.94 -8.81 -5.35
C THR A 10 16.05 -7.78 -5.46
N ILE A 11 16.51 -7.22 -4.33
CA ILE A 11 17.63 -6.26 -4.28
C ILE A 11 18.78 -6.94 -3.55
N GLU A 12 19.94 -7.05 -4.22
CA GLU A 12 21.15 -7.66 -3.65
C GLU A 12 20.94 -9.08 -3.08
N GLY A 13 20.01 -9.84 -3.66
CA GLY A 13 19.66 -11.19 -3.22
C GLY A 13 18.70 -11.26 -2.04
N VAL A 14 18.14 -10.13 -1.62
CA VAL A 14 17.07 -10.02 -0.63
C VAL A 14 15.75 -9.77 -1.32
N ASP A 15 14.75 -10.60 -1.02
CA ASP A 15 13.41 -10.46 -1.55
C ASP A 15 12.57 -9.51 -0.70
N TYR A 16 11.95 -8.54 -1.37
CA TYR A 16 11.04 -7.57 -0.79
C TYR A 16 9.65 -7.81 -1.37
N LEU A 17 8.65 -7.83 -0.50
CA LEU A 17 7.24 -7.97 -0.86
C LEU A 17 6.49 -6.72 -0.43
N TYR A 18 5.81 -6.09 -1.37
CA TYR A 18 5.01 -4.90 -1.11
C TYR A 18 3.54 -5.22 -1.30
N TRP A 19 2.72 -4.71 -0.39
CA TRP A 19 1.28 -4.86 -0.46
C TRP A 19 0.63 -3.48 -0.41
N TYR A 20 -0.01 -3.13 -1.52
CA TYR A 20 -0.85 -1.95 -1.65
C TYR A 20 -2.32 -2.38 -1.55
N SER A 21 -3.12 -1.64 -0.80
CA SER A 21 -4.57 -1.87 -0.76
C SER A 21 -5.35 -0.57 -0.72
N VAL A 22 -6.49 -0.55 -1.41
CA VAL A 22 -7.49 0.52 -1.35
C VAL A 22 -8.69 -0.01 -0.57
N GLN A 23 -8.94 0.59 0.58
CA GLN A 23 -10.03 0.18 1.48
C GLN A 23 -11.24 1.11 1.39
N GLY A 24 -12.33 0.73 2.06
CA GLY A 24 -13.52 1.58 2.21
C GLY A 24 -13.28 2.74 3.18
N GLU A 25 -14.28 3.60 3.33
CA GLU A 25 -14.20 4.83 4.12
C GLU A 25 -14.21 4.60 5.65
N ASP A 26 -14.49 3.37 6.11
CA ASP A 26 -14.68 3.07 7.53
C ASP A 26 -13.35 2.92 8.34
N GLY A 27 -12.23 3.40 7.79
CA GLY A 27 -10.93 3.41 8.46
C GLY A 27 -10.65 4.75 9.14
N ILE A 28 -9.99 4.72 10.31
CA ILE A 28 -9.41 5.92 10.91
C ILE A 28 -7.99 6.05 10.36
N GLU A 29 -7.61 7.26 9.94
CA GLU A 29 -6.24 7.55 9.51
C GLU A 29 -5.26 7.26 10.65
N LEU A 30 -4.08 6.68 10.34
CA LEU A 30 -3.09 6.31 11.36
C LEU A 30 -2.73 7.52 12.25
N HIS A 31 -2.63 8.71 11.64
CA HIS A 31 -2.30 9.95 12.34
C HIS A 31 -3.42 10.47 13.25
N GLU A 32 -4.65 9.98 13.10
CA GLU A 32 -5.81 10.33 13.95
C GLU A 32 -6.02 9.32 15.09
N SER A 33 -5.30 8.21 15.07
CA SER A 33 -5.40 7.20 16.11
C SER A 33 -4.84 7.72 17.44
N SER A 34 -5.57 7.46 18.53
CA SER A 34 -5.12 7.70 19.90
C SER A 34 -4.45 6.46 20.54
N HIS A 35 -4.28 5.39 19.78
CA HIS A 35 -3.70 4.15 20.28
C HIS A 35 -2.17 4.26 20.37
N TRP A 36 -1.59 3.84 21.50
CA TRP A 36 -0.16 4.00 21.78
C TRP A 36 0.76 3.28 20.77
N LEU A 37 0.29 2.16 20.21
CA LEU A 37 1.06 1.39 19.23
C LEU A 37 1.21 2.15 17.92
N ASP A 38 0.18 2.90 17.52
CA ASP A 38 0.16 3.65 16.26
C ASP A 38 1.11 4.85 16.34
N ALA A 39 1.21 5.46 17.52
CA ALA A 39 2.23 6.46 17.81
C ALA A 39 3.65 5.88 17.68
N LYS A 40 3.90 4.67 18.21
CA LYS A 40 5.21 4.01 18.09
C LYS A 40 5.52 3.55 16.68
N HIS A 41 4.51 3.12 15.92
CA HIS A 41 4.64 2.78 14.51
C HIS A 41 5.10 4.01 13.70
N THR A 42 4.47 5.16 13.93
CA THR A 42 4.80 6.42 13.23
C THR A 42 6.19 6.92 13.61
N GLU A 43 6.54 6.94 14.91
CA GLU A 43 7.87 7.33 15.39
C GLU A 43 8.98 6.47 14.75
N PHE A 44 8.78 5.16 14.69
CA PHE A 44 9.73 4.26 14.05
C PHE A 44 9.84 4.53 12.54
N TRP A 45 8.70 4.66 11.86
CA TRP A 45 8.67 4.96 10.43
C TRP A 45 9.41 6.25 10.09
N GLU A 46 9.14 7.34 10.80
CA GLU A 46 9.84 8.62 10.63
C GLU A 46 11.34 8.52 10.89
N SER A 47 11.76 7.69 11.85
CA SER A 47 13.18 7.50 12.17
C SER A 47 13.96 6.71 11.11
N CYS A 48 13.28 5.91 10.30
CA CYS A 48 13.91 4.98 9.37
C CYS A 48 13.61 5.28 7.89
N ILE A 49 12.59 6.08 7.58
CA ILE A 49 12.20 6.37 6.20
C ILE A 49 13.28 7.23 5.52
N ASP A 50 13.83 6.72 4.42
CA ASP A 50 14.75 7.47 3.59
C ASP A 50 13.98 8.32 2.56
N SER A 51 13.77 9.59 2.89
CA SER A 51 13.11 10.54 1.98
C SER A 51 13.92 10.90 0.73
N ALA A 52 15.21 10.56 0.67
CA ALA A 52 16.05 10.77 -0.51
C ALA A 52 16.00 9.58 -1.49
N PHE A 53 15.43 8.45 -1.08
CA PHE A 53 15.24 7.31 -1.96
C PHE A 53 14.19 7.61 -3.02
N ALA A 54 14.58 7.51 -4.30
CA ALA A 54 13.69 7.83 -5.41
C ALA A 54 12.61 6.75 -5.58
N PRO A 55 11.39 7.12 -6.02
CA PRO A 55 10.38 6.15 -6.40
C PRO A 55 10.90 5.20 -7.48
N VAL A 56 10.59 3.92 -7.33
CA VAL A 56 10.90 2.88 -8.31
C VAL A 56 9.61 2.31 -8.88
N ASP A 57 9.63 1.99 -10.18
CA ASP A 57 8.53 1.28 -10.81
C ASP A 57 8.62 -0.20 -10.43
N LEU A 58 7.69 -0.65 -9.59
CA LEU A 58 7.60 -2.04 -9.18
C LEU A 58 6.80 -2.85 -10.19
N THR A 59 7.22 -4.09 -10.44
CA THR A 59 6.47 -5.04 -11.27
C THR A 59 5.34 -5.67 -10.46
N GLU A 60 4.09 -5.50 -10.87
CA GLU A 60 2.98 -6.17 -10.20
C GLU A 60 3.07 -7.70 -10.35
N GLN A 61 2.85 -8.41 -9.24
CA GLN A 61 2.74 -9.87 -9.25
C GLN A 61 1.29 -10.31 -9.33
N LEU A 62 0.42 -9.61 -8.60
CA LEU A 62 -0.99 -9.93 -8.52
C LEU A 62 -1.78 -8.67 -8.19
N THR A 63 -2.84 -8.40 -8.96
CA THR A 63 -3.87 -7.42 -8.61
C THR A 63 -5.21 -8.12 -8.46
N MET A 64 -5.86 -7.92 -7.32
CA MET A 64 -7.16 -8.48 -6.97
C MET A 64 -8.18 -7.36 -6.77
N MET A 65 -9.30 -7.46 -7.50
CA MET A 65 -10.36 -6.45 -7.47
C MET A 65 -11.73 -7.14 -7.58
N PRO A 66 -12.75 -6.71 -6.81
CA PRO A 66 -14.12 -7.19 -6.99
C PRO A 66 -14.66 -6.82 -8.37
N THR A 67 -15.48 -7.69 -8.97
CA THR A 67 -16.08 -7.48 -10.30
C THR A 67 -16.78 -6.13 -10.44
N ARG A 68 -17.53 -5.70 -9.41
CA ARG A 68 -18.21 -4.40 -9.38
C ARG A 68 -17.26 -3.21 -9.58
N VAL A 69 -16.02 -3.30 -9.10
CA VAL A 69 -15.01 -2.25 -9.24
C VAL A 69 -14.44 -2.27 -10.66
N LEU A 70 -14.08 -3.46 -11.16
CA LEU A 70 -13.63 -3.64 -12.54
C LEU A 70 -14.65 -3.13 -13.57
N ASP A 71 -15.94 -3.41 -13.35
CA ASP A 71 -17.02 -2.94 -14.23
C ASP A 71 -17.17 -1.42 -14.20
N SER A 72 -16.96 -0.79 -13.05
CA SER A 72 -17.06 0.67 -12.88
C SER A 72 -15.88 1.42 -13.52
N MET A 73 -14.76 0.75 -13.77
CA MET A 73 -13.57 1.33 -14.42
C MET A 73 -13.60 1.22 -15.95
N ARG A 74 -14.63 0.62 -16.53
CA ARG A 74 -14.74 0.50 -17.99
C ARG A 74 -14.95 1.88 -18.62
N PRO A 75 -14.39 2.14 -19.82
CA PRO A 75 -14.62 3.38 -20.53
C PRO A 75 -16.11 3.64 -20.70
N LEU A 76 -16.54 4.89 -20.44
CA LEU A 76 -17.87 5.34 -20.80
C LEU A 76 -17.91 5.37 -22.33
N THR A 77 -18.72 4.46 -22.91
CA THR A 77 -18.94 4.38 -24.36
C THR A 77 -20.00 5.38 -24.80
#